data_AF-A0A4Z0EUA3-F1
#
_entry.id   AF-A0A4Z0EUA3-F1
#
_cell.length_a   1.000
_cell.length_b   1.000
_cell.length_c   1.000
_cell.angle_alpha   90.00
_cell.angle_beta   90.00
_cell.angle_gamma   90.00
#
_symmetry.space_group_name_H-M   'P 1'
#
loop_
_entity.id
_entity.type
_entity.pdbx_description
1 polymer ?
#
loop_
_entity_poly.entity_id
_entity_poly.type
_entity_poly.pdbx_seq_one_letter_code
_entity_poly.pdbx_strand_id
1 'polypeptide(L)'
;MSDKLVPNSSLAPGQSITSLNGRYVFIYQTDGNLVLYKRYPNGSQKALWASGTNGKPGQTCIMQTDGNLVLYNSAHKPLWSSNTFHDAGSTLVMQDDGNAVIYNAAHKAIWASNTVQKFVPGGPTATGDTMRPGQVLNPGQSIRSASGKFTFIMQPDGNLVLYKNLSTGGQQARWASNTNGRPTQVCIMQTDGNLVLYDVDGNALWSSNTFHDSGAHFIMQDDGNGVIYRTNNTAAWSTNTFMQTVNLHVKILTNPSRFTVAQMVNTMRNIYIDAGVNVVLRSTETLNAASPALVALNDIDTGSCTSGNASGEQQALSNFRANAGANDVVVYLCRSVSYTSGSLNGCASFPANRPMAVIASYCSMYTMAHEVGHVLGLNHVNDNNRLMTGLGTDHITNPPPDLIAAEIQTMINSPFTV
;
A
#
# COMPACT_ATOMS: atom_id res chain seq x y z
N MET A 1 25.64 -23.49 -4.07
CA MET A 1 26.12 -23.11 -5.41
C MET A 1 27.27 -22.13 -5.22
N SER A 2 28.34 -22.24 -6.00
CA SER A 2 29.49 -21.34 -5.94
C SER A 2 29.34 -20.23 -6.99
N ASP A 3 29.78 -19.01 -6.67
CA ASP A 3 29.94 -17.89 -7.60
C ASP A 3 31.34 -17.86 -8.24
N LYS A 4 32.21 -18.82 -7.89
CA LYS A 4 33.63 -18.82 -8.28
C LYS A 4 34.15 -20.17 -8.75
N LEU A 5 35.11 -20.14 -9.67
CA LEU A 5 36.05 -21.22 -9.93
C LEU A 5 37.44 -20.80 -9.46
N VAL A 6 37.90 -21.40 -8.36
CA VAL A 6 39.25 -21.21 -7.84
C VAL A 6 40.26 -22.06 -8.62
N PRO A 7 41.58 -21.81 -8.50
CA PRO A 7 42.59 -22.61 -9.19
C PRO A 7 42.37 -24.12 -9.01
N ASN A 8 42.58 -24.86 -10.10
CA ASN A 8 42.38 -26.31 -10.23
C ASN A 8 40.91 -26.78 -10.07
N SER A 9 39.93 -25.87 -10.09
CA SER A 9 38.50 -26.22 -10.12
C SER A 9 37.98 -26.29 -11.55
N SER A 10 37.04 -27.20 -11.80
CA SER A 10 36.47 -27.40 -13.13
C SER A 10 34.95 -27.51 -13.12
N LEU A 11 34.37 -27.27 -14.29
CA LEU A 11 32.99 -27.56 -14.65
C LEU A 11 32.98 -28.72 -15.65
N ALA A 12 32.22 -29.76 -15.35
CA ALA A 12 31.78 -30.77 -16.30
C ALA A 12 30.58 -30.26 -17.12
N PRO A 13 30.24 -30.89 -18.27
CA PRO A 13 29.05 -30.52 -19.01
C PRO A 13 27.78 -30.55 -18.13
N GLY A 14 26.96 -29.52 -18.23
CA GLY A 14 25.78 -29.28 -17.40
C GLY A 14 26.06 -28.52 -16.09
N GLN A 15 27.32 -28.35 -15.69
CA GLN A 15 27.67 -27.63 -14.46
C GLN A 15 27.87 -26.13 -14.69
N SER A 16 27.65 -25.36 -13.63
CA SER A 16 27.73 -23.90 -13.67
C SER A 16 28.18 -23.29 -12.35
N ILE A 17 28.71 -22.08 -12.43
CA ILE A 17 28.75 -21.13 -11.31
C ILE A 17 27.63 -20.10 -11.47
N THR A 18 27.14 -19.53 -10.37
CA THR A 18 26.02 -18.58 -10.37
C THR A 18 26.36 -17.38 -9.49
N SER A 19 26.05 -16.17 -9.95
CA SER A 19 26.22 -14.95 -9.15
C SER A 19 25.47 -15.04 -7.82
N LEU A 20 25.92 -14.30 -6.80
CA LEU A 20 25.35 -14.36 -5.46
C LEU A 20 23.87 -13.92 -5.43
N ASN A 21 23.49 -12.98 -6.30
CA ASN A 21 22.10 -12.57 -6.48
C ASN A 21 21.25 -13.55 -7.33
N GLY A 22 21.84 -14.64 -7.82
CA GLY A 22 21.17 -15.70 -8.58
C GLY A 22 20.79 -15.35 -10.03
N ARG A 23 21.05 -14.11 -10.49
CA ARG A 23 20.59 -13.61 -11.79
C ARG A 23 21.48 -14.02 -12.96
N TYR A 24 22.74 -14.36 -12.72
CA TYR A 24 23.68 -14.67 -13.78
C TYR A 24 24.27 -16.05 -13.57
N VAL A 25 24.28 -16.84 -14.62
CA VAL A 25 24.83 -18.19 -14.62
C VAL A 25 25.89 -18.29 -15.69
N PHE A 26 27.07 -18.78 -15.32
CA PHE A 26 28.14 -19.16 -16.25
C PHE A 26 28.18 -20.68 -16.30
N ILE A 27 27.67 -21.24 -17.39
CA ILE A 27 27.38 -22.67 -17.54
C ILE A 27 28.20 -23.26 -18.67
N TYR A 28 28.80 -24.43 -18.39
CA TYR A 28 29.34 -25.28 -19.43
C TYR A 28 28.25 -26.24 -19.91
N GLN A 29 27.69 -26.01 -21.09
CA GLN A 29 26.53 -26.72 -21.62
C GLN A 29 26.90 -28.09 -22.22
N THR A 30 25.91 -28.98 -22.32
CA THR A 30 26.07 -30.34 -22.86
C THR A 30 26.31 -30.38 -24.38
N ASP A 31 26.05 -29.27 -25.08
CA ASP A 31 26.34 -29.09 -26.50
C ASP A 31 27.81 -28.67 -26.76
N GLY A 32 28.63 -28.54 -25.71
CA GLY A 32 30.03 -28.14 -25.79
C GLY A 32 30.27 -26.63 -25.72
N ASN A 33 29.22 -25.81 -25.52
CA ASN A 33 29.37 -24.36 -25.42
C ASN A 33 29.56 -23.91 -23.95
N LEU A 34 30.40 -22.90 -23.73
CA LEU A 34 30.50 -22.21 -22.45
C LEU A 34 29.77 -20.87 -22.57
N VAL A 35 28.73 -20.67 -21.77
CA VAL A 35 27.80 -19.55 -21.97
C VAL A 35 27.50 -18.85 -20.66
N LEU A 36 27.44 -17.52 -20.73
CA LEU A 36 26.93 -16.66 -19.67
C LEU A 36 25.47 -16.30 -20.00
N TYR A 37 24.54 -16.72 -19.15
CA TYR A 37 23.14 -16.33 -19.25
C TYR A 37 22.73 -15.37 -18.12
N LYS A 38 21.92 -14.38 -18.48
CA LYS A 38 21.02 -13.69 -17.55
C LYS A 38 19.74 -14.50 -17.40
N ARG A 39 19.32 -14.76 -16.16
CA ARG A 39 18.07 -15.42 -15.80
C ARG A 39 17.01 -14.39 -15.43
N TYR A 40 15.80 -14.61 -15.91
CA TYR A 40 14.63 -13.79 -15.60
C TYR A 40 13.70 -14.53 -14.63
N PRO A 41 12.95 -13.81 -13.76
CA PRO A 41 12.05 -14.45 -12.79
C PRO A 41 10.94 -15.31 -13.40
N ASN A 42 10.57 -15.08 -14.66
CA ASN A 42 9.64 -15.92 -15.41
C ASN A 42 10.27 -17.26 -15.90
N GLY A 43 11.52 -17.55 -15.52
CA GLY A 43 12.25 -18.76 -15.91
C GLY A 43 12.98 -18.66 -17.25
N SER A 44 12.72 -17.62 -18.06
CA SER A 44 13.45 -17.41 -19.31
C SER A 44 14.90 -16.98 -19.08
N GLN A 45 15.74 -17.12 -20.10
CA GLN A 45 17.16 -16.76 -20.04
C GLN A 45 17.60 -16.06 -21.32
N LYS A 46 18.55 -15.13 -21.21
CA LYS A 46 19.19 -14.43 -22.33
C LYS A 46 20.69 -14.65 -22.27
N ALA A 47 21.27 -15.16 -23.36
CA ALA A 47 22.73 -15.28 -23.48
C ALA A 47 23.35 -13.88 -23.57
N LEU A 48 24.34 -13.60 -22.75
CA LEU A 48 25.12 -12.36 -22.78
C LEU A 48 26.50 -12.56 -23.43
N TRP A 49 27.07 -13.76 -23.28
CA TRP A 49 28.38 -14.13 -23.83
C TRP A 49 28.44 -15.63 -24.11
N ALA A 50 29.17 -16.05 -25.14
CA ALA A 50 29.43 -17.45 -25.44
C ALA A 50 30.85 -17.66 -25.99
N SER A 51 31.45 -18.83 -25.72
CA SER A 51 32.77 -19.22 -26.24
C SER A 51 32.77 -19.52 -27.74
N GLY A 52 31.60 -19.77 -28.34
CA GLY A 52 31.48 -20.15 -29.77
C GLY A 52 31.94 -21.57 -30.05
N THR A 53 31.84 -22.46 -29.06
CA THR A 53 32.31 -23.87 -29.15
C THR A 53 31.16 -24.86 -29.27
N ASN A 54 29.93 -24.38 -29.54
CA ASN A 54 28.76 -25.22 -29.75
C ASN A 54 29.00 -26.27 -30.86
N GLY A 55 28.51 -27.50 -30.63
CA GLY A 55 28.72 -28.63 -31.55
C GLY A 55 30.12 -29.23 -31.51
N LYS A 56 31.01 -28.74 -30.64
CA LYS A 56 32.32 -29.33 -30.36
C LYS A 56 32.30 -29.87 -28.93
N PRO A 57 31.84 -31.12 -28.71
CA PRO A 57 31.68 -31.66 -27.36
C PRO A 57 33.02 -31.61 -26.63
N GLY A 58 33.07 -30.79 -25.58
CA GLY A 58 34.22 -30.67 -24.71
C GLY A 58 34.16 -31.72 -23.59
N GLN A 59 35.27 -31.95 -22.91
CA GLN A 59 35.35 -32.78 -21.70
C GLN A 59 35.23 -31.95 -20.43
N THR A 60 35.94 -30.82 -20.35
CA THR A 60 36.04 -30.04 -19.10
C THR A 60 36.34 -28.57 -19.39
N CYS A 61 35.72 -27.68 -18.61
CA CYS A 61 36.12 -26.28 -18.49
C CYS A 61 36.84 -26.11 -17.14
N ILE A 62 38.13 -25.79 -17.14
CA ILE A 62 38.95 -25.76 -15.93
C ILE A 62 39.62 -24.40 -15.75
N MET A 63 39.58 -23.88 -14.52
CA MET A 63 40.43 -22.78 -14.09
C MET A 63 41.78 -23.36 -13.66
N GLN A 64 42.78 -23.27 -14.52
CA GLN A 64 44.08 -23.91 -14.33
C GLN A 64 44.96 -23.15 -13.32
N THR A 65 45.98 -23.82 -12.79
CA THR A 65 46.90 -23.25 -11.79
C THR A 65 47.80 -22.15 -12.35
N ASP A 66 48.01 -22.13 -13.66
CA ASP A 66 48.75 -21.09 -14.39
C ASP A 66 47.95 -19.79 -14.59
N GLY A 67 46.67 -19.78 -14.19
CA GLY A 67 45.77 -18.64 -14.29
C GLY A 67 44.90 -18.62 -15.54
N ASN A 68 44.94 -19.66 -16.38
CA ASN A 68 44.14 -19.76 -17.58
C ASN A 68 42.80 -20.44 -17.33
N LEU A 69 41.71 -19.90 -17.88
CA LEU A 69 40.44 -20.62 -18.00
C LEU A 69 40.39 -21.28 -19.38
N VAL A 70 40.31 -22.61 -19.42
CA VAL A 70 40.40 -23.37 -20.68
C VAL A 70 39.27 -24.38 -20.79
N LEU A 71 38.66 -24.44 -21.97
CA LEU A 71 37.74 -25.49 -22.36
C LEU A 71 38.50 -26.53 -23.19
N TYR A 72 38.56 -27.77 -22.73
CA TYR A 72 39.21 -28.88 -23.44
C TYR A 72 38.20 -29.83 -24.06
N ASN A 73 38.56 -30.47 -25.17
CA ASN A 73 37.85 -31.65 -25.69
C ASN A 73 38.34 -32.97 -25.07
N SER A 74 37.69 -34.08 -25.42
CA SER A 74 38.04 -35.42 -24.95
C SER A 74 39.43 -35.91 -25.36
N ALA A 75 40.04 -35.27 -26.36
CA ALA A 75 41.42 -35.51 -26.78
C ALA A 75 42.43 -34.55 -26.11
N HIS A 76 42.00 -33.84 -25.06
CA HIS A 76 42.79 -32.81 -24.35
C HIS A 76 43.30 -31.66 -25.23
N LYS A 77 42.64 -31.39 -26.36
CA LYS A 77 42.92 -30.19 -27.17
C LYS A 77 42.09 -29.01 -26.68
N PRO A 78 42.69 -27.82 -26.51
CA PRO A 78 41.95 -26.63 -26.11
C PRO A 78 41.01 -26.19 -27.25
N LEU A 79 39.73 -26.01 -26.92
CA LEU A 79 38.69 -25.49 -27.81
C LEU A 79 38.55 -23.97 -27.68
N TRP A 80 38.76 -23.44 -26.48
CA TRP A 80 38.74 -22.02 -26.14
C TRP A 80 39.63 -21.76 -24.93
N SER A 81 40.20 -20.55 -24.84
CA SER A 81 41.02 -20.11 -23.71
C SER A 81 40.83 -18.61 -23.43
N SER A 82 40.91 -18.21 -22.16
CA SER A 82 40.96 -16.80 -21.75
C SER A 82 42.28 -16.10 -22.09
N ASN A 83 43.32 -16.86 -22.45
CA ASN A 83 44.69 -16.39 -22.73
C ASN A 83 45.35 -15.68 -21.52
N THR A 84 45.15 -16.22 -20.32
CA THR A 84 45.64 -15.65 -19.04
C THR A 84 46.64 -16.53 -18.28
N PHE A 85 47.33 -17.43 -19.00
CA PHE A 85 48.22 -18.48 -18.47
C PHE A 85 49.52 -18.02 -17.78
N HIS A 86 49.71 -16.72 -17.57
CA HIS A 86 50.89 -16.15 -16.89
C HIS A 86 50.59 -15.58 -15.50
N ASP A 87 49.35 -15.70 -15.05
CA ASP A 87 48.86 -15.12 -13.80
C ASP A 87 48.42 -16.24 -12.83
N ALA A 88 49.40 -17.02 -12.36
CA ALA A 88 49.15 -18.15 -11.48
C ALA A 88 48.33 -17.78 -10.23
N GLY A 89 47.47 -18.70 -9.78
CA GLY A 89 46.57 -18.47 -8.65
C GLY A 89 45.32 -17.65 -8.98
N SER A 90 45.03 -17.39 -10.26
CA SER A 90 43.84 -16.64 -10.66
C SER A 90 42.53 -17.37 -10.37
N THR A 91 41.46 -16.61 -10.11
CA THR A 91 40.11 -17.11 -9.83
C THR A 91 39.12 -16.46 -10.80
N LEU A 92 38.23 -17.27 -11.38
CA LEU A 92 37.06 -16.76 -12.11
C LEU A 92 35.93 -16.47 -11.12
N VAL A 93 35.31 -15.31 -11.23
CA VAL A 93 34.17 -14.87 -10.41
C VAL A 93 33.01 -14.48 -11.33
N MET A 94 31.83 -15.04 -11.08
CA MET A 94 30.56 -14.61 -11.68
C MET A 94 29.94 -13.54 -10.79
N GLN A 95 30.01 -12.29 -11.23
CA GLN A 95 29.61 -11.13 -10.44
C GLN A 95 28.12 -10.79 -10.57
N ASP A 96 27.61 -10.05 -9.59
CA ASP A 96 26.21 -9.62 -9.49
C ASP A 96 25.82 -8.52 -10.48
N ASP A 97 26.79 -7.93 -11.18
CA ASP A 97 26.58 -6.97 -12.27
C ASP A 97 26.42 -7.64 -13.64
N GLY A 98 26.56 -8.97 -13.71
CA GLY A 98 26.46 -9.74 -14.94
C GLY A 98 27.78 -9.94 -15.69
N ASN A 99 28.91 -9.57 -15.09
CA ASN A 99 30.24 -9.79 -15.66
C ASN A 99 30.91 -11.04 -15.07
N ALA A 100 31.48 -11.89 -15.93
CA ALA A 100 32.37 -12.96 -15.50
C ALA A 100 33.81 -12.45 -15.62
N VAL A 101 34.57 -12.47 -14.53
CA VAL A 101 35.90 -11.84 -14.46
C VAL A 101 36.92 -12.79 -13.85
N ILE A 102 38.10 -12.88 -14.47
CA ILE A 102 39.26 -13.55 -13.89
C ILE A 102 40.10 -12.50 -13.16
N TYR A 103 40.33 -12.73 -11.87
CA TYR A 103 41.23 -11.95 -11.05
C TYR A 103 42.49 -12.74 -10.74
N ASN A 104 43.65 -12.10 -10.91
CA ASN A 104 44.91 -12.68 -10.45
C ASN A 104 45.07 -12.59 -8.92
N ALA A 105 46.15 -13.15 -8.39
CA ALA A 105 46.43 -13.17 -6.96
C ALA A 105 46.54 -11.77 -6.31
N ALA A 106 46.83 -10.73 -7.11
CA ALA A 106 46.84 -9.33 -6.66
C ALA A 106 45.47 -8.65 -6.78
N HIS A 107 44.40 -9.40 -7.03
CA HIS A 107 43.03 -8.91 -7.28
C HIS A 107 42.91 -7.96 -8.48
N LYS A 108 43.83 -8.04 -9.44
CA LYS A 108 43.73 -7.31 -10.71
C LYS A 108 42.88 -8.12 -11.69
N ALA A 109 41.89 -7.49 -12.31
CA ALA A 109 41.13 -8.09 -13.41
C ALA A 109 42.04 -8.26 -14.64
N ILE A 110 42.16 -9.49 -15.13
CA ILE A 110 43.02 -9.84 -16.28
C ILE A 110 42.24 -10.37 -17.49
N TRP A 111 40.99 -10.78 -17.28
CA TRP A 111 40.03 -11.09 -18.34
C TRP A 111 38.62 -10.79 -17.85
N ALA A 112 37.74 -10.37 -18.76
CA ALA A 112 36.32 -10.17 -18.48
C ALA A 112 35.47 -10.54 -19.70
N SER A 113 34.25 -11.02 -19.46
CA SER A 113 33.24 -11.24 -20.52
C SER A 113 32.73 -9.92 -21.13
N ASN A 114 32.95 -8.78 -20.45
CA ASN A 114 32.49 -7.44 -20.84
C ASN A 114 30.96 -7.36 -20.97
N THR A 115 30.26 -8.00 -20.05
CA THR A 115 28.80 -8.16 -20.08
C THR A 115 28.07 -7.42 -18.96
N VAL A 116 28.69 -6.42 -18.34
CA VAL A 116 28.07 -5.60 -17.29
C VAL A 116 26.68 -5.15 -17.73
N GLN A 117 25.68 -5.45 -16.90
CA GLN A 117 24.28 -5.09 -17.12
C GLN A 117 23.91 -3.87 -16.26
N LYS A 118 22.83 -3.20 -16.63
CA LYS A 118 22.25 -2.15 -15.78
C LYS A 118 21.82 -2.76 -14.44
N PHE A 119 22.07 -2.01 -13.38
CA PHE A 119 21.64 -2.36 -12.04
C PHE A 119 20.10 -2.28 -11.96
N VAL A 120 19.45 -3.37 -11.54
CA VAL A 120 18.04 -3.36 -11.13
C VAL A 120 18.03 -3.15 -9.62
N PRO A 121 17.47 -2.04 -9.11
CA PRO A 121 17.44 -1.76 -7.69
C PRO A 121 16.74 -2.86 -6.88
N GLY A 122 17.17 -3.00 -5.64
CA GLY A 122 16.60 -3.93 -4.68
C GLY A 122 16.72 -3.35 -3.28
N GLY A 123 16.03 -3.99 -2.34
CA GLY A 123 16.00 -3.58 -0.96
C GLY A 123 15.04 -4.43 -0.15
N PRO A 124 14.90 -4.16 1.15
CA PRO A 124 13.89 -4.83 1.97
C PRO A 124 12.48 -4.48 1.47
N THR A 125 11.59 -5.46 1.50
CA THR A 125 10.17 -5.26 1.16
C THR A 125 9.52 -4.30 2.15
N ALA A 126 8.77 -3.32 1.64
CA ALA A 126 7.94 -2.44 2.47
C ALA A 126 6.79 -3.21 3.12
N THR A 127 6.44 -2.82 4.35
CA THR A 127 5.33 -3.40 5.13
C THR A 127 4.55 -2.28 5.82
N GLY A 128 3.31 -2.56 6.23
CA GLY A 128 2.42 -1.55 6.81
C GLY A 128 1.85 -0.61 5.74
N ASP A 129 1.87 0.69 6.02
CA ASP A 129 1.32 1.77 5.18
C ASP A 129 2.38 2.63 4.48
N THR A 130 3.65 2.39 4.74
CA THR A 130 4.74 3.29 4.36
C THR A 130 5.84 2.55 3.60
N MET A 131 6.27 3.08 2.46
CA MET A 131 7.54 2.73 1.82
C MET A 131 8.60 3.76 2.21
N ARG A 132 9.53 3.35 3.06
CA ARG A 132 10.69 4.14 3.47
C ARG A 132 11.76 4.17 2.36
N PRO A 133 12.68 5.16 2.37
CA PRO A 133 13.80 5.18 1.43
C PRO A 133 14.56 3.85 1.40
N GLY A 134 14.84 3.34 0.20
CA GLY A 134 15.46 2.05 -0.08
C GLY A 134 14.52 0.84 -0.05
N GLN A 135 13.25 0.98 0.36
CA GLN A 135 12.30 -0.13 0.38
C GLN A 135 11.62 -0.36 -0.95
N VAL A 136 11.22 -1.62 -1.18
CA VAL A 136 10.67 -2.07 -2.46
C VAL A 136 9.30 -2.72 -2.33
N LEU A 137 8.55 -2.72 -3.43
CA LEU A 137 7.47 -3.66 -3.73
C LEU A 137 7.85 -4.40 -5.01
N ASN A 138 8.06 -5.71 -4.89
CA ASN A 138 8.16 -6.62 -6.03
C ASN A 138 6.74 -7.02 -6.51
N PRO A 139 6.59 -7.55 -7.73
CA PRO A 139 5.31 -8.07 -8.21
C PRO A 139 4.61 -9.00 -7.20
N GLY A 140 3.34 -8.72 -6.95
CA GLY A 140 2.50 -9.37 -5.92
C GLY A 140 2.57 -8.75 -4.53
N GLN A 141 3.51 -7.83 -4.27
CA GLN A 141 3.67 -7.17 -2.97
C GLN A 141 2.88 -5.85 -2.89
N SER A 142 2.41 -5.52 -1.69
CA SER A 142 1.59 -4.34 -1.44
C SER A 142 1.82 -3.75 -0.05
N ILE A 143 1.57 -2.46 0.10
CA ILE A 143 1.28 -1.81 1.39
C ILE A 143 -0.21 -1.44 1.46
N ARG A 144 -0.71 -1.22 2.68
CA ARG A 144 -2.12 -0.84 2.93
C ARG A 144 -2.18 0.34 3.88
N SER A 145 -3.17 1.21 3.70
CA SER A 145 -3.42 2.27 4.68
C SER A 145 -3.70 1.69 6.07
N ALA A 146 -3.53 2.48 7.14
CA ALA A 146 -3.68 2.01 8.51
C ALA A 146 -5.06 1.38 8.80
N SER A 147 -6.13 1.87 8.17
CA SER A 147 -7.48 1.29 8.22
C SER A 147 -7.66 0.02 7.37
N GLY A 148 -6.72 -0.29 6.49
CA GLY A 148 -6.79 -1.39 5.53
C GLY A 148 -7.73 -1.12 4.33
N LYS A 149 -8.31 0.08 4.22
CA LYS A 149 -9.28 0.43 3.17
C LYS A 149 -8.65 0.77 1.83
N PHE A 150 -7.36 1.08 1.81
CA PHE A 150 -6.62 1.32 0.57
C PHE A 150 -5.43 0.38 0.46
N THR A 151 -5.17 -0.08 -0.76
CA THR A 151 -4.07 -0.99 -1.06
C THR A 151 -3.28 -0.44 -2.23
N PHE A 152 -1.98 -0.24 -2.03
CA PHE A 152 -1.04 0.15 -3.08
C PHE A 152 -0.19 -1.06 -3.42
N ILE A 153 -0.37 -1.61 -4.62
CA ILE A 153 0.14 -2.93 -5.01
C ILE A 153 0.92 -2.86 -6.32
N MET A 154 2.10 -3.48 -6.32
CA MET A 154 2.83 -3.80 -7.54
C MET A 154 2.26 -5.11 -8.09
N GLN A 155 1.44 -5.05 -9.12
CA GLN A 155 0.73 -6.22 -9.66
C GLN A 155 1.65 -7.11 -10.51
N PRO A 156 1.37 -8.43 -10.59
CA PRO A 156 2.10 -9.36 -11.47
C PRO A 156 2.05 -9.03 -12.96
N ASP A 157 1.06 -8.26 -13.42
CA ASP A 157 0.94 -7.80 -14.80
C ASP A 157 1.89 -6.63 -15.14
N GLY A 158 2.67 -6.16 -14.16
CA GLY A 158 3.61 -5.06 -14.32
C GLY A 158 3.04 -3.68 -14.01
N ASN A 159 1.79 -3.56 -13.55
CA ASN A 159 1.18 -2.29 -13.16
C ASN A 159 1.33 -2.00 -11.67
N LEU A 160 1.62 -0.75 -11.30
CA LEU A 160 1.48 -0.26 -9.92
C LEU A 160 0.12 0.42 -9.77
N VAL A 161 -0.70 -0.06 -8.83
CA VAL A 161 -2.11 0.37 -8.72
C VAL A 161 -2.49 0.66 -7.27
N LEU A 162 -3.27 1.73 -7.09
CA LEU A 162 -3.95 2.05 -5.84
C LEU A 162 -5.41 1.59 -5.96
N TYR A 163 -5.82 0.68 -5.07
CA TYR A 163 -7.18 0.21 -4.93
C TYR A 163 -7.84 0.73 -3.66
N LYS A 164 -9.13 1.03 -3.76
CA LYS A 164 -10.06 1.14 -2.64
C LYS A 164 -10.70 -0.24 -2.41
N ASN A 165 -10.61 -0.74 -1.19
CA ASN A 165 -11.20 -2.01 -0.78
C ASN A 165 -12.65 -1.78 -0.34
N LEU A 166 -13.59 -2.43 -1.02
CA LEU A 166 -15.02 -2.32 -0.75
C LEU A 166 -15.41 -3.24 0.40
N SER A 167 -16.46 -2.87 1.14
CA SER A 167 -16.92 -3.68 2.28
C SER A 167 -17.43 -5.07 1.85
N THR A 168 -17.89 -5.19 0.61
CA THR A 168 -18.37 -6.42 -0.03
C THR A 168 -17.26 -7.40 -0.44
N GLY A 169 -15.98 -7.05 -0.21
CA GLY A 169 -14.82 -7.86 -0.56
C GLY A 169 -14.23 -7.58 -1.95
N GLY A 170 -14.85 -6.69 -2.73
CA GLY A 170 -14.32 -6.22 -4.02
C GLY A 170 -13.26 -5.13 -3.89
N GLN A 171 -12.63 -4.77 -5.01
CA GLN A 171 -11.70 -3.65 -5.10
C GLN A 171 -12.05 -2.73 -6.27
N GLN A 172 -11.92 -1.41 -6.05
CA GLN A 172 -12.10 -0.37 -7.07
C GLN A 172 -10.78 0.33 -7.32
N ALA A 173 -10.27 0.28 -8.55
CA ALA A 173 -9.04 1.00 -8.92
C ALA A 173 -9.27 2.51 -8.84
N ARG A 174 -8.32 3.24 -8.24
CA ARG A 174 -8.39 4.71 -8.07
C ARG A 174 -7.27 5.44 -8.80
N TRP A 175 -6.09 4.81 -8.89
CA TRP A 175 -4.94 5.31 -9.62
C TRP A 175 -4.12 4.15 -10.15
N ALA A 176 -3.48 4.33 -11.31
CA ALA A 176 -2.55 3.36 -11.88
C ALA A 176 -1.37 4.07 -12.56
N SER A 177 -0.21 3.43 -12.51
CA SER A 177 0.99 3.86 -13.25
C SER A 177 0.89 3.67 -14.78
N ASN A 178 -0.10 2.87 -15.24
CA ASN A 178 -0.30 2.50 -16.65
C ASN A 178 0.90 1.79 -17.27
N THR A 179 1.58 0.95 -16.48
CA THR A 179 2.67 0.08 -16.94
C THR A 179 2.25 -1.38 -17.12
N ASN A 180 0.93 -1.64 -17.18
CA ASN A 180 0.39 -2.99 -17.42
C ASN A 180 0.95 -3.60 -18.72
N GLY A 181 1.27 -4.89 -18.68
CA GLY A 181 1.89 -5.63 -19.78
C GLY A 181 3.38 -5.36 -19.97
N ARG A 182 3.99 -4.45 -19.20
CA ARG A 182 5.45 -4.23 -19.21
C ARG A 182 6.14 -5.20 -18.26
N PRO A 183 7.42 -5.56 -18.52
CA PRO A 183 8.17 -6.48 -17.67
C PRO A 183 8.70 -5.79 -16.40
N THR A 184 7.83 -5.07 -15.68
CA THR A 184 8.17 -4.37 -14.44
C THR A 184 8.58 -5.37 -13.36
N GLN A 185 9.75 -5.15 -12.78
CA GLN A 185 10.36 -6.07 -11.80
C GLN A 185 10.29 -5.54 -10.37
N VAL A 186 10.31 -4.22 -10.21
CA VAL A 186 10.40 -3.61 -8.88
C VAL A 186 9.83 -2.19 -8.91
N CYS A 187 9.03 -1.88 -7.90
CA CYS A 187 8.75 -0.52 -7.46
C CYS A 187 9.66 -0.21 -6.27
N ILE A 188 10.42 0.87 -6.31
CA ILE A 188 11.32 1.26 -5.22
C ILE A 188 11.11 2.71 -4.85
N MET A 189 10.99 2.97 -3.55
CA MET A 189 11.17 4.32 -3.00
C MET A 189 12.66 4.54 -2.82
N GLN A 190 13.31 5.21 -3.76
CA GLN A 190 14.76 5.38 -3.79
C GLN A 190 15.25 6.34 -2.68
N THR A 191 16.52 6.23 -2.31
CA THR A 191 17.11 7.06 -1.24
C THR A 191 17.24 8.53 -1.61
N ASP A 192 17.21 8.86 -2.91
CA ASP A 192 17.19 10.21 -3.45
C ASP A 192 15.79 10.86 -3.41
N GLY A 193 14.77 10.16 -2.91
CA GLY A 193 13.41 10.65 -2.78
C GLY A 193 12.49 10.33 -3.97
N ASN A 194 12.96 9.57 -4.95
CA ASN A 194 12.15 9.22 -6.12
C ASN A 194 11.42 7.87 -5.95
N LEU A 195 10.14 7.78 -6.30
CA LEU A 195 9.42 6.50 -6.41
C LEU A 195 9.48 6.06 -7.87
N VAL A 196 10.10 4.91 -8.15
CA VAL A 196 10.42 4.48 -9.53
C VAL A 196 10.06 3.04 -9.78
N LEU A 197 9.49 2.77 -10.95
CA LEU A 197 9.30 1.43 -11.49
C LEU A 197 10.45 1.08 -12.43
N TYR A 198 11.13 -0.03 -12.18
CA TYR A 198 12.16 -0.57 -13.06
C TYR A 198 11.72 -1.89 -13.68
N ASP A 199 12.10 -2.11 -14.94
CA ASP A 199 11.98 -3.40 -15.59
C ASP A 199 13.07 -4.40 -15.16
N VAL A 200 12.94 -5.64 -15.62
CA VAL A 200 13.90 -6.73 -15.41
C VAL A 200 15.32 -6.44 -15.95
N ASP A 201 15.46 -5.46 -16.84
CA ASP A 201 16.72 -5.05 -17.47
C ASP A 201 17.27 -3.74 -16.87
N GLY A 202 16.65 -3.21 -15.83
CA GLY A 202 17.11 -2.02 -15.10
C GLY A 202 16.76 -0.71 -15.80
N ASN A 203 15.84 -0.72 -16.77
CA ASN A 203 15.31 0.51 -17.35
C ASN A 203 14.15 1.03 -16.49
N ALA A 204 14.16 2.33 -16.21
CA ALA A 204 13.04 2.99 -15.56
C ALA A 204 11.84 3.05 -16.53
N LEU A 205 10.69 2.56 -16.08
CA LEU A 205 9.44 2.54 -16.84
C LEU A 205 8.51 3.69 -16.44
N TRP A 206 8.55 4.10 -15.17
CA TRP A 206 7.76 5.18 -14.61
C TRP A 206 8.50 5.77 -13.41
N SER A 207 8.30 7.07 -13.14
CA SER A 207 8.86 7.76 -11.98
C SER A 207 7.90 8.85 -11.49
N SER A 208 7.89 9.09 -10.17
CA SER A 208 7.20 10.22 -9.55
C SER A 208 7.86 11.57 -9.86
N ASN A 209 9.09 11.56 -10.40
CA ASN A 209 9.93 12.73 -10.65
C ASN A 209 10.20 13.56 -9.39
N THR A 210 10.37 12.90 -8.24
CA THR A 210 10.64 13.52 -6.93
C THR A 210 12.08 13.31 -6.46
N PHE A 211 13.01 13.14 -7.40
CA PHE A 211 14.43 13.03 -7.09
C PHE A 211 14.97 14.32 -6.45
N HIS A 212 16.09 14.21 -5.71
CA HIS A 212 16.70 15.26 -4.86
C HIS A 212 16.02 15.52 -3.51
N ASP A 213 14.95 14.81 -3.19
CA ASP A 213 14.29 14.86 -1.88
C ASP A 213 14.80 13.72 -0.98
N SER A 214 16.12 13.68 -0.72
CA SER A 214 16.77 12.60 0.02
C SER A 214 16.08 12.33 1.36
N GLY A 215 15.75 11.06 1.61
CA GLY A 215 15.02 10.65 2.82
C GLY A 215 13.50 10.79 2.73
N ALA A 216 12.95 11.21 1.59
CA ALA A 216 11.50 11.18 1.37
C ALA A 216 10.94 9.76 1.41
N HIS A 217 9.68 9.64 1.82
CA HIS A 217 8.99 8.36 1.94
C HIS A 217 7.61 8.45 1.30
N PHE A 218 7.11 7.32 0.79
CA PHE A 218 5.74 7.20 0.33
C PHE A 218 4.86 6.62 1.44
N ILE A 219 3.68 7.20 1.66
CA ILE A 219 2.67 6.69 2.59
C ILE A 219 1.32 6.53 1.88
N MET A 220 0.66 5.40 2.12
CA MET A 220 -0.73 5.17 1.74
C MET A 220 -1.64 5.61 2.88
N GLN A 221 -2.27 6.77 2.75
CA GLN A 221 -3.07 7.39 3.80
C GLN A 221 -4.50 6.85 3.85
N ASP A 222 -5.14 7.01 5.01
CA ASP A 222 -6.53 6.59 5.22
C ASP A 222 -7.57 7.49 4.53
N ASP A 223 -7.16 8.64 3.98
CA ASP A 223 -8.01 9.45 3.09
C ASP A 223 -8.03 8.95 1.64
N GLY A 224 -7.30 7.86 1.35
CA GLY A 224 -7.24 7.28 0.02
C GLY A 224 -6.22 7.93 -0.90
N ASN A 225 -5.39 8.85 -0.41
CA ASN A 225 -4.28 9.43 -1.16
C ASN A 225 -2.96 8.72 -0.83
N GLY A 226 -2.24 8.30 -1.88
CA GLY A 226 -0.84 7.93 -1.78
C GLY A 226 0.03 9.17 -1.93
N VAL A 227 0.86 9.48 -0.95
CA VAL A 227 1.65 10.72 -0.92
C VAL A 227 3.12 10.43 -0.66
N ILE A 228 3.99 11.10 -1.41
CA ILE A 228 5.42 11.18 -1.08
C ILE A 228 5.64 12.43 -0.24
N TYR A 229 6.10 12.25 1.00
CA TYR A 229 6.48 13.34 1.88
C TYR A 229 7.99 13.51 1.95
N ARG A 230 8.43 14.76 1.86
CA ARG A 230 9.80 15.17 2.20
C ARG A 230 10.03 15.02 3.70
N THR A 231 11.29 15.08 4.11
CA THR A 231 11.69 15.02 5.53
C THR A 231 11.15 16.17 6.38
N ASN A 232 10.79 17.30 5.76
CA ASN A 232 10.12 18.43 6.41
C ASN A 232 8.57 18.31 6.41
N ASN A 233 8.02 17.14 6.08
CA ASN A 233 6.59 16.85 5.99
C ASN A 233 5.81 17.63 4.93
N THR A 234 6.47 18.31 3.99
CA THR A 234 5.80 18.85 2.81
C THR A 234 5.60 17.75 1.76
N ALA A 235 4.46 17.78 1.07
CA ALA A 235 4.17 16.83 0.00
C ALA A 235 5.04 17.13 -1.24
N ALA A 236 5.70 16.12 -1.78
CA ALA A 236 6.47 16.18 -3.01
C ALA A 236 5.65 15.74 -4.23
N TRP A 237 4.81 14.72 -4.05
CA TRP A 237 3.93 14.17 -5.07
C TRP A 237 2.76 13.46 -4.41
N SER A 238 1.63 13.36 -5.12
CA SER A 238 0.50 12.54 -4.69
C SER A 238 -0.20 11.86 -5.87
N THR A 239 -0.92 10.80 -5.58
CA THR A 239 -1.82 10.13 -6.53
C THR A 239 -3.04 10.97 -6.92
N ASN A 240 -3.32 12.07 -6.19
CA ASN A 240 -4.52 12.90 -6.31
C ASN A 240 -5.84 12.10 -6.23
N THR A 241 -5.87 11.09 -5.34
CA THR A 241 -7.02 10.19 -5.15
C THR A 241 -7.71 10.37 -3.80
N PHE A 242 -7.40 11.46 -3.10
CA PHE A 242 -8.01 11.78 -1.81
C PHE A 242 -9.54 11.69 -1.92
N MET A 243 -10.16 11.20 -0.85
CA MET A 243 -11.61 11.07 -0.74
C MET A 243 -12.14 12.17 0.16
N GLN A 244 -13.32 12.65 -0.20
CA GLN A 244 -14.11 13.52 0.66
C GLN A 244 -14.24 12.87 2.03
N THR A 245 -13.88 13.59 3.09
CA THR A 245 -13.71 13.04 4.43
C THR A 245 -14.64 13.71 5.45
N VAL A 246 -15.26 12.88 6.28
CA VAL A 246 -15.91 13.30 7.51
C VAL A 246 -14.91 13.18 8.65
N ASN A 247 -14.59 14.32 9.28
CA ASN A 247 -13.88 14.36 10.54
C ASN A 247 -14.86 14.09 11.67
N LEU A 248 -14.74 12.93 12.31
CA LEU A 248 -15.64 12.51 13.36
C LEU A 248 -14.99 12.68 14.74
N HIS A 249 -15.71 13.31 15.66
CA HIS A 249 -15.38 13.31 17.08
C HIS A 249 -16.51 12.63 17.86
N VAL A 250 -16.16 11.79 18.82
CA VAL A 250 -17.14 11.10 19.67
C VAL A 250 -17.01 11.58 21.11
N LYS A 251 -18.13 12.00 21.71
CA LYS A 251 -18.23 12.44 23.09
C LYS A 251 -19.15 11.49 23.86
N ILE A 252 -18.68 10.93 24.96
CA ILE A 252 -19.38 9.88 25.71
C ILE A 252 -19.81 10.44 27.06
N LEU A 253 -21.11 10.69 27.24
CA LEU A 253 -21.68 10.97 28.56
C LEU A 253 -22.10 9.66 29.24
N THR A 254 -22.69 8.75 28.46
CA THR A 254 -23.06 7.39 28.88
C THR A 254 -22.49 6.39 27.90
N ASN A 255 -21.79 5.37 28.42
CA ASN A 255 -21.27 4.30 27.58
C ASN A 255 -22.43 3.56 26.89
N PRO A 256 -22.29 3.23 25.59
CA PRO A 256 -23.30 2.46 24.88
C PRO A 256 -23.41 1.06 25.47
N SER A 257 -24.64 0.55 25.61
CA SER A 257 -24.93 -0.70 26.31
C SER A 257 -25.00 -1.91 25.39
N ARG A 258 -25.21 -1.71 24.08
CA ARG A 258 -25.38 -2.80 23.09
C ARG A 258 -24.15 -3.03 22.23
N PHE A 259 -23.45 -1.96 21.84
CA PHE A 259 -22.31 -2.00 20.94
C PHE A 259 -21.25 -1.00 21.39
N THR A 260 -19.98 -1.36 21.26
CA THR A 260 -18.88 -0.44 21.56
C THR A 260 -18.82 0.71 20.54
N VAL A 261 -18.26 1.85 20.95
CA VAL A 261 -18.00 2.98 20.03
C VAL A 261 -17.18 2.53 18.83
N ALA A 262 -16.19 1.66 19.03
CA ALA A 262 -15.37 1.13 17.93
C ALA A 262 -16.21 0.34 16.90
N GLN A 263 -17.16 -0.48 17.35
CA GLN A 263 -18.07 -1.20 16.44
C GLN A 263 -18.96 -0.25 15.65
N MET A 264 -19.52 0.78 16.29
CA MET A 264 -20.37 1.78 15.62
C MET A 264 -19.59 2.58 14.58
N VAL A 265 -18.40 3.08 14.94
CA VAL A 265 -17.52 3.83 14.02
C VAL A 265 -17.06 2.96 12.86
N ASN A 266 -16.70 1.70 13.10
CA ASN A 266 -16.29 0.79 12.02
C ASN A 266 -17.47 0.42 11.10
N THR A 267 -18.67 0.29 11.66
CA THR A 267 -19.90 0.08 10.87
C THR A 267 -20.15 1.26 9.95
N MET A 268 -20.09 2.49 10.48
CA MET A 268 -20.20 3.72 9.69
C MET A 268 -19.13 3.81 8.60
N ARG A 269 -17.86 3.55 8.93
CA ARG A 269 -16.76 3.52 7.97
C ARG A 269 -17.01 2.54 6.83
N ASN A 270 -17.52 1.35 7.12
CA ASN A 270 -17.78 0.32 6.10
C ASN A 270 -18.91 0.73 5.15
N ILE A 271 -19.94 1.40 5.66
CA ILE A 271 -21.05 1.88 4.82
C ILE A 271 -20.59 3.08 3.98
N TYR A 272 -19.90 4.04 4.59
CA TYR A 272 -19.53 5.30 3.94
C TYR A 272 -18.38 5.13 2.96
N ILE A 273 -17.45 4.21 3.21
CA ILE A 273 -16.37 3.97 2.27
C ILE A 273 -16.96 3.55 0.93
N ASP A 274 -17.96 2.66 0.89
CA ASP A 274 -18.61 2.25 -0.36
C ASP A 274 -19.30 3.42 -1.06
N ALA A 275 -19.87 4.35 -0.28
CA ALA A 275 -20.41 5.64 -0.74
C ALA A 275 -19.35 6.67 -1.19
N GLY A 276 -18.06 6.35 -1.14
CA GLY A 276 -17.03 7.30 -1.59
C GLY A 276 -16.70 8.39 -0.57
N VAL A 277 -17.13 8.24 0.68
CA VAL A 277 -16.85 9.16 1.79
C VAL A 277 -15.98 8.46 2.83
N ASN A 278 -14.83 9.04 3.16
CA ASN A 278 -13.99 8.53 4.23
C ASN A 278 -14.46 9.06 5.59
N VAL A 279 -14.18 8.31 6.67
CA VAL A 279 -14.52 8.73 8.04
C VAL A 279 -13.28 8.59 8.92
N VAL A 280 -12.73 9.72 9.36
CA VAL A 280 -11.58 9.75 10.26
C VAL A 280 -12.02 10.14 11.66
N LEU A 281 -11.88 9.20 12.61
CA LEU A 281 -12.09 9.46 14.02
C LEU A 281 -10.92 10.31 14.55
N ARG A 282 -11.17 11.58 14.81
CA ARG A 282 -10.18 12.56 15.29
C ARG A 282 -10.00 12.50 16.81
N SER A 283 -11.06 12.26 17.57
CA SER A 283 -10.99 12.11 19.02
C SER A 283 -12.16 11.29 19.57
N THR A 284 -11.91 10.57 20.65
CA THR A 284 -12.94 10.05 21.54
C THR A 284 -12.70 10.62 22.95
N GLU A 285 -13.73 11.18 23.57
CA GLU A 285 -13.64 11.82 24.88
C GLU A 285 -14.81 11.39 25.76
N THR A 286 -14.54 11.02 27.01
CA THR A 286 -15.58 10.79 28.01
C THR A 286 -15.85 12.09 28.77
N LEU A 287 -17.09 12.56 28.70
CA LEU A 287 -17.54 13.74 29.43
C LEU A 287 -18.08 13.31 30.79
N ASN A 288 -17.74 14.05 31.85
CA ASN A 288 -18.24 13.76 33.18
C ASN A 288 -19.73 14.13 33.29
N ALA A 289 -20.60 13.15 33.09
CA ALA A 289 -22.05 13.31 33.19
C ALA A 289 -22.53 13.66 34.60
N ALA A 290 -21.70 13.54 35.65
CA ALA A 290 -22.04 14.00 37.00
C ALA A 290 -21.74 15.49 37.23
N SER A 291 -21.12 16.18 36.27
CA SER A 291 -20.93 17.63 36.34
C SER A 291 -22.30 18.33 36.33
N PRO A 292 -22.54 19.35 37.19
CA PRO A 292 -23.79 20.10 37.18
C PRO A 292 -24.16 20.68 35.80
N ALA A 293 -23.15 20.99 34.97
CA ALA A 293 -23.35 21.52 33.62
C ALA A 293 -23.75 20.48 32.57
N LEU A 294 -23.57 19.18 32.86
CA LEU A 294 -23.79 18.07 31.92
C LEU A 294 -24.82 17.05 32.40
N VAL A 295 -25.14 17.02 33.69
CA VAL A 295 -26.08 16.04 34.27
C VAL A 295 -27.46 16.15 33.65
N ALA A 296 -27.92 17.38 33.39
CA ALA A 296 -29.17 17.66 32.70
C ALA A 296 -29.10 17.39 31.18
N LEU A 297 -27.92 17.14 30.63
CA LEU A 297 -27.68 16.91 29.21
C LEU A 297 -27.37 15.44 28.90
N ASN A 298 -27.59 14.53 29.86
CA ASN A 298 -27.40 13.10 29.64
C ASN A 298 -28.70 12.39 29.21
N ASP A 299 -29.86 13.01 29.41
CA ASP A 299 -31.14 12.61 28.82
C ASP A 299 -31.61 13.78 27.96
N ILE A 300 -31.42 13.69 26.66
CA ILE A 300 -31.62 14.83 25.77
C ILE A 300 -33.06 14.89 25.27
N ASP A 301 -33.76 15.98 25.58
CA ASP A 301 -34.99 16.39 24.91
C ASP A 301 -34.68 17.22 23.65
N THR A 302 -35.03 16.67 22.50
CA THR A 302 -34.84 17.26 21.18
C THR A 302 -36.01 18.15 20.74
N GLY A 303 -37.04 18.31 21.58
CA GLY A 303 -38.24 19.05 21.26
C GLY A 303 -38.99 18.38 20.10
N SER A 304 -39.23 19.11 19.01
CA SER A 304 -39.87 18.57 17.80
C SER A 304 -38.92 17.82 16.86
N CYS A 305 -37.61 17.72 17.18
CA CYS A 305 -36.54 17.17 16.34
C CYS A 305 -36.70 17.56 14.86
N THR A 306 -36.74 18.86 14.60
CA THR A 306 -36.91 19.39 13.24
C THR A 306 -35.55 19.77 12.67
N SER A 307 -35.20 19.21 11.50
CA SER A 307 -33.93 19.51 10.83
C SER A 307 -33.66 21.01 10.77
N GLY A 308 -32.44 21.41 11.14
CA GLY A 308 -32.01 22.81 11.24
C GLY A 308 -32.44 23.56 12.51
N ASN A 309 -33.25 22.97 13.39
CA ASN A 309 -33.74 23.60 14.62
C ASN A 309 -33.36 22.78 15.85
N ALA A 310 -32.13 22.99 16.35
CA ALA A 310 -31.65 22.33 17.57
C ALA A 310 -32.40 22.82 18.82
N SER A 311 -32.77 21.89 19.70
CA SER A 311 -33.36 22.18 21.00
C SER A 311 -32.39 22.96 21.91
N GLY A 312 -32.89 23.53 23.01
CA GLY A 312 -32.06 24.22 23.99
C GLY A 312 -30.96 23.32 24.57
N GLU A 313 -31.26 22.04 24.77
CA GLU A 313 -30.30 21.06 25.29
C GLU A 313 -29.25 20.67 24.23
N GLN A 314 -29.65 20.50 22.97
CA GLN A 314 -28.71 20.28 21.86
C GLN A 314 -27.79 21.49 21.67
N GLN A 315 -28.32 22.71 21.78
CA GLN A 315 -27.53 23.94 21.76
C GLN A 315 -26.52 23.99 22.91
N ALA A 316 -26.95 23.67 24.13
CA ALA A 316 -26.08 23.62 25.31
C ALA A 316 -24.97 22.56 25.14
N LEU A 317 -25.33 21.35 24.70
CA LEU A 317 -24.41 20.25 24.50
C LEU A 317 -23.38 20.55 23.39
N SER A 318 -23.78 21.29 22.36
CA SER A 318 -22.89 21.74 21.27
C SER A 318 -21.72 22.63 21.76
N ASN A 319 -21.74 23.11 23.01
CA ASN A 319 -20.59 23.83 23.58
C ASN A 319 -19.45 22.88 24.02
N PHE A 320 -19.73 21.59 24.20
CA PHE A 320 -18.76 20.59 24.65
C PHE A 320 -18.14 19.85 23.46
N ARG A 321 -17.50 20.59 22.56
CA ARG A 321 -16.89 20.05 21.32
C ARG A 321 -15.36 19.88 21.41
N ALA A 322 -14.76 20.46 22.44
CA ALA A 322 -13.31 20.54 22.62
C ALA A 322 -12.62 21.14 21.38
N ASN A 323 -11.71 20.39 20.75
CA ASN A 323 -10.91 20.82 19.59
C ASN A 323 -11.57 20.55 18.23
N ALA A 324 -12.84 20.10 18.19
CA ALA A 324 -13.53 19.87 16.92
C ALA A 324 -13.77 21.21 16.21
N GLY A 325 -13.37 21.29 14.94
CA GLY A 325 -13.54 22.45 14.08
C GLY A 325 -15.00 22.74 13.72
N ALA A 326 -15.21 23.83 12.98
CA ALA A 326 -16.54 24.28 12.55
C ALA A 326 -17.26 23.28 11.62
N ASN A 327 -16.50 22.53 10.82
CA ASN A 327 -17.04 21.53 9.88
C ASN A 327 -16.94 20.09 10.40
N ASP A 328 -16.32 19.88 11.56
CA ASP A 328 -16.13 18.53 12.11
C ASP A 328 -17.43 18.02 12.73
N VAL A 329 -17.83 16.80 12.41
CA VAL A 329 -19.06 16.20 12.94
C VAL A 329 -18.81 15.67 14.36
N VAL A 330 -19.64 16.07 15.32
CA VAL A 330 -19.53 15.61 16.71
C VAL A 330 -20.74 14.75 17.09
N VAL A 331 -20.50 13.51 17.48
CA VAL A 331 -21.55 12.59 17.96
C VAL A 331 -21.47 12.48 19.47
N TYR A 332 -22.60 12.74 20.14
CA TYR A 332 -22.73 12.63 21.59
C TYR A 332 -23.52 11.37 21.96
N LEU A 333 -22.92 10.52 22.79
CA LEU A 333 -23.59 9.35 23.37
C LEU A 333 -24.19 9.72 24.72
N CYS A 334 -25.52 9.80 24.74
CA CYS A 334 -26.34 10.16 25.89
C CYS A 334 -27.03 8.92 26.46
N ARG A 335 -27.48 8.96 27.71
CA ARG A 335 -28.28 7.87 28.31
C ARG A 335 -29.60 7.66 27.55
N SER A 336 -30.28 8.75 27.21
CA SER A 336 -31.51 8.70 26.41
C SER A 336 -31.66 9.92 25.52
N VAL A 337 -32.48 9.79 24.48
CA VAL A 337 -32.89 10.87 23.58
C VAL A 337 -34.41 10.78 23.45
N SER A 338 -35.10 11.89 23.69
CA SER A 338 -36.56 12.02 23.58
C SER A 338 -36.96 13.20 22.72
N TYR A 339 -38.24 13.22 22.36
CA TYR A 339 -38.90 14.31 21.63
C TYR A 339 -40.31 14.50 22.22
N THR A 340 -41.05 15.50 21.76
CA THR A 340 -42.34 15.93 22.36
C THR A 340 -43.35 14.80 22.59
N SER A 341 -43.32 13.72 21.79
CA SER A 341 -44.25 12.60 21.91
C SER A 341 -43.61 11.22 22.04
N GLY A 342 -42.35 11.11 22.46
CA GLY A 342 -41.75 9.80 22.72
C GLY A 342 -40.21 9.75 22.80
N SER A 343 -39.66 8.57 22.57
CA SER A 343 -38.21 8.30 22.58
C SER A 343 -37.65 8.15 21.17
N LEU A 344 -36.38 8.49 21.00
CA LEU A 344 -35.63 8.36 19.75
C LEU A 344 -34.34 7.58 19.97
N ASN A 345 -33.86 6.92 18.92
CA ASN A 345 -32.51 6.34 18.90
C ASN A 345 -31.44 7.43 18.72
N GLY A 346 -31.78 8.53 18.04
CA GLY A 346 -30.92 9.68 17.83
C GLY A 346 -31.66 10.86 17.23
N CYS A 347 -30.97 12.00 17.15
CA CYS A 347 -31.42 13.19 16.43
C CYS A 347 -30.20 13.99 15.96
N ALA A 348 -30.21 14.34 14.68
CA ALA A 348 -29.17 15.10 14.00
C ALA A 348 -29.54 16.59 13.79
N SER A 349 -30.33 17.17 14.68
CA SER A 349 -30.56 18.62 14.68
C SER A 349 -29.40 19.33 15.38
N PHE A 350 -28.83 20.35 14.74
CA PHE A 350 -27.64 21.03 15.24
C PHE A 350 -27.68 22.56 15.01
N PRO A 351 -26.99 23.35 15.85
CA PRO A 351 -26.84 24.79 15.64
C PRO A 351 -25.96 25.12 14.43
N ALA A 352 -26.14 26.30 13.84
CA ALA A 352 -25.30 26.75 12.72
C ALA A 352 -23.79 26.62 13.03
N ASN A 353 -23.02 26.13 12.04
CA ASN A 353 -21.57 25.90 12.12
C ASN A 353 -21.13 24.92 13.23
N ARG A 354 -22.02 24.06 13.71
CA ARG A 354 -21.73 23.05 14.73
C ARG A 354 -22.37 21.70 14.39
N PRO A 355 -22.03 21.07 13.26
CA PRO A 355 -22.62 19.80 12.84
C PRO A 355 -22.47 18.76 13.94
N MET A 356 -23.60 18.21 14.41
CA MET A 356 -23.63 17.23 15.49
C MET A 356 -24.85 16.32 15.41
N ALA A 357 -24.73 15.19 16.10
CA ALA A 357 -25.84 14.30 16.40
C ALA A 357 -25.79 13.87 17.87
N VAL A 358 -26.95 13.64 18.46
CA VAL A 358 -27.11 12.96 19.74
C VAL A 358 -27.65 11.56 19.48
N ILE A 359 -27.10 10.55 20.15
CA ILE A 359 -27.56 9.17 20.05
C ILE A 359 -27.73 8.56 21.44
N ALA A 360 -28.77 7.75 21.61
CA ALA A 360 -29.06 7.07 22.87
C ALA A 360 -28.11 5.88 23.09
N SER A 361 -27.74 5.60 24.34
CA SER A 361 -26.77 4.55 24.68
C SER A 361 -27.23 3.14 24.30
N TYR A 362 -28.54 2.95 24.11
CA TYR A 362 -29.16 1.69 23.72
C TYR A 362 -29.48 1.59 22.21
N CYS A 363 -28.99 2.52 21.39
CA CYS A 363 -29.27 2.50 19.95
C CYS A 363 -28.57 1.34 19.21
N SER A 364 -29.02 1.08 17.98
CA SER A 364 -28.43 0.04 17.11
C SER A 364 -27.03 0.44 16.62
N MET A 365 -26.24 -0.54 16.14
CA MET A 365 -24.91 -0.29 15.56
C MET A 365 -24.91 0.64 14.34
N TYR A 366 -26.06 0.79 13.66
CA TYR A 366 -26.22 1.63 12.47
C TYR A 366 -26.62 3.08 12.79
N THR A 367 -27.10 3.34 14.01
CA THR A 367 -27.66 4.65 14.40
C THR A 367 -26.65 5.77 14.23
N MET A 368 -25.38 5.55 14.59
CA MET A 368 -24.34 6.57 14.38
C MET A 368 -24.20 6.95 12.89
N ALA A 369 -24.16 5.96 12.00
CA ALA A 369 -24.05 6.20 10.56
C ALA A 369 -25.31 6.87 9.99
N HIS A 370 -26.49 6.51 10.52
CA HIS A 370 -27.77 7.10 10.15
C HIS A 370 -27.84 8.58 10.54
N GLU A 371 -27.56 8.92 11.80
CA GLU A 371 -27.62 10.31 12.26
C GLU A 371 -26.57 11.19 11.60
N VAL A 372 -25.35 10.67 11.40
CA VAL A 372 -24.37 11.42 10.60
C VAL A 372 -24.85 11.58 9.15
N GLY A 373 -25.62 10.62 8.62
CA GLY A 373 -26.23 10.75 7.29
C GLY A 373 -27.13 11.97 7.21
N HIS A 374 -27.95 12.21 8.23
CA HIS A 374 -28.75 13.43 8.35
C HIS A 374 -27.90 14.69 8.46
N VAL A 375 -26.81 14.67 9.24
CA VAL A 375 -25.86 15.79 9.31
C VAL A 375 -25.31 16.13 7.92
N LEU A 376 -25.08 15.11 7.08
CA LEU A 376 -24.61 15.26 5.71
C LEU A 376 -25.72 15.60 4.70
N GLY A 377 -26.97 15.78 5.14
CA GLY A 377 -28.09 16.22 4.31
C GLY A 377 -28.99 15.11 3.79
N LEU A 378 -28.86 13.87 4.27
CA LEU A 378 -29.76 12.79 3.90
C LEU A 378 -31.12 12.92 4.60
N ASN A 379 -32.16 12.39 3.97
CA ASN A 379 -33.53 12.37 4.50
C ASN A 379 -33.99 10.93 4.72
N HIS A 380 -34.97 10.75 5.60
CA HIS A 380 -35.58 9.44 5.82
C HIS A 380 -36.19 8.86 4.54
N VAL A 381 -36.13 7.53 4.43
CA VAL A 381 -36.79 6.74 3.40
C VAL A 381 -37.63 5.64 4.04
N ASN A 382 -38.69 5.20 3.37
CA ASN A 382 -39.52 4.08 3.84
C ASN A 382 -39.00 2.74 3.27
N ASP A 383 -37.76 2.38 3.62
CA ASP A 383 -37.09 1.17 3.13
C ASP A 383 -36.04 0.67 4.12
N ASN A 384 -36.26 -0.52 4.68
CA ASN A 384 -35.38 -1.15 5.67
C ASN A 384 -34.09 -1.75 5.10
N ASN A 385 -33.94 -1.82 3.78
CA ASN A 385 -32.65 -2.19 3.19
C ASN A 385 -31.67 -1.01 3.15
N ARG A 386 -32.16 0.23 3.35
CA ARG A 386 -31.38 1.46 3.21
C ARG A 386 -30.98 2.05 4.55
N LEU A 387 -29.84 2.75 4.56
CA LEU A 387 -29.29 3.32 5.80
C LEU A 387 -30.27 4.30 6.45
N MET A 388 -30.93 5.12 5.63
CA MET A 388 -31.81 6.19 6.09
C MET A 388 -33.24 5.73 6.35
N THR A 389 -33.46 4.46 6.73
CA THR A 389 -34.80 3.96 7.05
C THR A 389 -35.49 4.80 8.14
N GLY A 390 -36.67 5.32 7.85
CA GLY A 390 -37.53 6.02 8.81
C GLY A 390 -38.30 5.08 9.74
N LEU A 391 -38.17 3.77 9.56
CA LEU A 391 -38.83 2.75 10.39
C LEU A 391 -37.99 2.35 11.61
N GLY A 392 -36.80 2.93 11.78
CA GLY A 392 -35.89 2.68 12.89
C GLY A 392 -34.71 1.78 12.50
N THR A 393 -33.52 2.17 12.93
CA THR A 393 -32.24 1.54 12.58
C THR A 393 -32.04 0.14 13.14
N ASP A 394 -32.90 -0.32 14.06
CA ASP A 394 -32.96 -1.70 14.53
C ASP A 394 -33.65 -2.64 13.53
N HIS A 395 -34.42 -2.08 12.58
CA HIS A 395 -35.17 -2.84 11.58
C HIS A 395 -34.43 -2.97 10.24
N ILE A 396 -33.15 -2.61 10.17
CA ILE A 396 -32.36 -2.75 8.94
C ILE A 396 -32.26 -4.23 8.55
N THR A 397 -32.71 -4.56 7.34
CA THR A 397 -32.82 -5.94 6.84
C THR A 397 -31.71 -6.36 5.88
N ASN A 398 -31.00 -5.40 5.28
CA ASN A 398 -29.87 -5.65 4.40
C ASN A 398 -28.57 -5.13 5.05
N PRO A 399 -27.76 -5.98 5.70
CA PRO A 399 -26.47 -5.57 6.24
C PRO A 399 -25.31 -5.89 5.27
N PRO A 400 -24.45 -4.91 4.91
CA PRO A 400 -24.54 -3.49 5.25
C PRO A 400 -25.69 -2.81 4.49
N PRO A 401 -26.33 -1.79 5.10
CA PRO A 401 -27.45 -1.08 4.46
C PRO A 401 -27.00 -0.28 3.25
N ASP A 402 -27.90 -0.16 2.29
CA ASP A 402 -27.65 0.51 1.03
C ASP A 402 -27.67 2.04 1.16
N LEU A 403 -26.83 2.69 0.36
CA LEU A 403 -26.90 4.11 -0.01
C LEU A 403 -26.98 4.20 -1.52
N ILE A 404 -28.01 4.87 -2.04
CA ILE A 404 -28.18 5.02 -3.49
C ILE A 404 -27.35 6.18 -4.04
N ALA A 405 -27.14 6.22 -5.36
CA ALA A 405 -26.32 7.24 -6.01
C ALA A 405 -26.68 8.69 -5.64
N ALA A 406 -27.97 9.02 -5.50
CA ALA A 406 -28.41 10.36 -5.11
C ALA A 406 -28.04 10.73 -3.65
N GLU A 407 -28.12 9.77 -2.72
CA GLU A 407 -27.68 9.96 -1.34
C GLU A 407 -26.17 10.12 -1.27
N ILE A 408 -25.45 9.26 -1.99
CA ILE A 408 -23.99 9.33 -2.12
C ILE A 408 -23.55 10.71 -2.59
N GLN A 409 -24.16 11.23 -3.67
CA GLN A 409 -23.82 12.56 -4.18
C GLN A 409 -24.13 13.67 -3.17
N THR A 410 -25.23 13.54 -2.41
CA THR A 410 -25.59 14.47 -1.34
C THR A 410 -24.52 14.49 -0.25
N MET A 411 -24.07 13.31 0.22
CA MET A 411 -23.01 13.21 1.21
C MET A 411 -21.69 13.79 0.72
N ILE A 412 -21.30 13.51 -0.53
CA ILE A 412 -20.07 14.02 -1.16
C ILE A 412 -20.08 15.55 -1.27
N ASN A 413 -21.25 16.13 -1.56
CA ASN A 413 -21.43 17.57 -1.73
C ASN A 413 -21.71 18.31 -0.41
N SER A 414 -21.82 17.58 0.71
CA SER A 414 -22.08 18.20 2.00
C SER A 414 -20.93 19.14 2.40
N PRO A 415 -21.21 20.32 2.98
CA PRO A 415 -20.16 21.22 3.47
C PRO A 415 -19.36 20.63 4.65
N PHE A 416 -19.82 19.51 5.22
CA PHE A 416 -19.15 18.80 6.31
C PHE A 416 -18.35 17.58 5.85
N THR A 417 -18.28 17.38 4.53
CA THR A 417 -17.38 16.42 3.90
C THR A 417 -16.27 17.20 3.21
N VAL A 418 -15.08 17.20 3.82
CA VAL A 418 -13.95 18.09 3.49
C VAL A 418 -12.80 17.40 2.79
#